data_AF-A0A6J1YF51-F1
#
_entry.id   AF-A0A6J1YF51-F1
#
_cell.length_a   1.000
_cell.length_b   1.000
_cell.length_c   1.000
_cell.angle_alpha   90.00
_cell.angle_beta   90.00
_cell.angle_gamma   90.00
#
_symmetry.space_group_name_H-M   'P 1'
#
loop_
_entity.id
_entity.type
_entity.pdbx_description
1 polymer ?
#
loop_
_entity_poly.entity_id
_entity_poly.type
_entity_poly.pdbx_seq_one_letter_code
_entity_poly.pdbx_strand_id
1 'polypeptide(L)'
;MVFRHPVLIFITEKHGNHFAYIQTFSSRTLSKYTLFHGQEEKSVIQNFTASVDRKFISLMSLSSDGCVYETLIPIHPRDPDENQRVVRSLLLKTVVAGNARSGVALTVLDQDHVAVLGPPLPASKECLSIWNTKFQTLQTSRELPQGTSGQLWYFGENLFMLHGKFLTVIPYKCEVSSLAGALGKLKHSQDPGTHTVPHFVNWETSRGCGFGSQNSEQSKRILRRRKIEVNVPPPAFEQLLSTIKKDSEKDIEVELCKFLAVKRTPDFHTIVGDIVLELLGRHTTEPSFYPRNSLMQLIQTHVLSYSLCPGLMEVALEKTDVQMLQLCLQQFPDIPESITCACLKIFLSISDDSLQETEINMESVSDCSDPVQEKMDEQTEILQNGFNADEQNCDSCDRKLNQKPQDAAEETTSCPVVPKRAALLNAILHSAYSEMFLLPHLKDIPAQHVTLFLQYLYFLYLKCSENATMTLPGLHPPTLNQIMDWICLLLDANFTVVVMIPEAKRLLLSLYKFVKSQICICSELNKIEVSFRELQKLNQEKNNRELYSIEVLELF
;
A
#
# COMPACT_ATOMS: atom_id res chain seq x y z
N MET A 1 -35.18 33.55 15.71
CA MET A 1 -36.32 33.03 14.90
C MET A 1 -36.32 33.77 13.56
N VAL A 2 -35.85 33.13 12.49
CA VAL A 2 -36.03 33.70 11.14
C VAL A 2 -37.41 33.28 10.69
N PHE A 3 -38.38 34.20 10.68
CA PHE A 3 -39.71 33.94 10.13
C PHE A 3 -39.56 33.62 8.64
N ARG A 4 -39.51 32.33 8.30
CA ARG A 4 -39.69 31.87 6.91
C ARG A 4 -41.16 32.10 6.59
N HIS A 5 -41.43 33.17 5.86
CA HIS A 5 -42.77 33.40 5.32
C HIS A 5 -43.08 32.26 4.35
N PRO A 6 -44.26 31.63 4.44
CA PRO A 6 -44.64 30.62 3.48
C PRO A 6 -44.66 31.23 2.08
N VAL A 7 -44.31 30.43 1.08
CA VAL A 7 -44.41 30.78 -0.34
C VAL A 7 -45.27 29.71 -0.99
N LEU A 8 -46.34 30.13 -1.66
CA LEU A 8 -47.18 29.23 -2.44
C LEU A 8 -46.72 29.25 -3.90
N ILE A 9 -46.43 28.07 -4.44
CA ILE A 9 -46.02 27.87 -5.83
C ILE A 9 -47.03 26.94 -6.48
N PHE A 10 -47.58 27.33 -7.62
CA PHE A 10 -48.38 26.45 -8.46
C PHE A 10 -47.96 26.56 -9.92
N ILE A 11 -48.01 25.43 -10.62
CA ILE A 11 -47.57 25.32 -12.01
C ILE A 11 -48.78 24.93 -12.85
N THR A 12 -48.99 25.62 -13.97
CA THR A 12 -50.07 25.32 -14.92
C THR A 12 -49.51 25.08 -16.30
N GLU A 13 -50.08 24.14 -17.04
CA GLU A 13 -49.79 23.92 -18.44
C GLU A 13 -50.88 24.53 -19.33
N LYS A 14 -50.50 25.31 -20.35
CA LYS A 14 -51.42 25.80 -21.39
C LYS A 14 -50.77 25.73 -22.77
N HIS A 15 -51.35 24.93 -23.67
CA HIS A 15 -50.84 24.70 -25.04
C HIS A 15 -49.36 24.24 -25.08
N GLY A 16 -48.94 23.39 -24.14
CA GLY A 16 -47.55 22.90 -24.02
C GLY A 16 -46.57 23.88 -23.37
N ASN A 17 -46.99 25.11 -23.06
CA ASN A 17 -46.20 26.05 -22.28
C ASN A 17 -46.51 25.90 -20.79
N HIS A 18 -45.46 25.91 -19.96
CA HIS A 18 -45.59 25.80 -18.52
C HIS A 18 -45.39 27.18 -17.87
N PHE A 19 -46.29 27.52 -16.94
CA PHE A 19 -46.26 28.77 -16.19
C PHE A 19 -46.16 28.46 -14.71
N ALA A 20 -45.19 29.09 -14.03
CA ALA A 20 -45.07 29.05 -12.58
C ALA A 20 -45.63 30.35 -11.98
N TYR A 21 -46.49 30.20 -10.99
CA TYR A 21 -47.06 31.32 -10.25
C TYR A 21 -46.57 31.26 -8.81
N ILE A 22 -46.13 32.40 -8.31
CA ILE A 22 -45.53 32.53 -6.99
C ILE A 22 -46.32 33.56 -6.21
N GLN A 23 -46.82 33.14 -5.05
CA GLN A 23 -47.53 34.00 -4.14
C GLN A 23 -46.83 34.02 -2.78
N THR A 24 -46.32 35.18 -2.41
CA THR A 24 -45.73 35.45 -1.10
C THR A 24 -46.81 36.01 -0.18
N PHE A 25 -47.03 35.36 0.97
CA PHE A 25 -48.09 35.75 1.89
C PHE A 25 -47.84 37.12 2.56
N SER A 26 -46.60 37.61 2.57
CA SER A 26 -46.22 38.91 3.13
C SER A 26 -46.63 40.10 2.26
N SER A 27 -46.56 39.97 0.92
CA SER A 27 -46.81 41.08 -0.02
C SER A 27 -48.14 40.95 -0.79
N ARG A 28 -48.85 39.80 -0.69
CA ARG A 28 -50.06 39.47 -1.47
C ARG A 28 -49.90 39.64 -3.00
N THR A 29 -48.67 39.75 -3.48
CA THR A 29 -48.34 39.86 -4.90
C THR A 29 -48.31 38.48 -5.52
N LEU A 30 -49.01 38.31 -6.63
CA LEU A 30 -48.95 37.11 -7.47
C LEU A 30 -48.04 37.42 -8.65
N SER A 31 -46.94 36.68 -8.76
CA SER A 31 -45.98 36.87 -9.85
C SER A 31 -46.03 35.68 -10.79
N LYS A 32 -46.07 35.97 -12.09
CA LYS A 32 -46.19 34.96 -13.16
C LYS A 32 -44.87 34.84 -13.91
N TYR A 33 -44.39 33.60 -14.02
CA TYR A 33 -43.18 33.25 -14.75
C TYR A 33 -43.49 32.23 -15.83
N THR A 34 -42.99 32.46 -17.03
CA THR A 34 -43.04 31.49 -18.14
C THR A 34 -41.75 30.67 -18.12
N LEU A 35 -41.89 29.34 -18.03
CA LEU A 35 -40.77 28.40 -17.97
C LEU A 35 -40.30 28.06 -19.39
N PHE A 36 -39.21 28.67 -19.83
CA PHE A 36 -38.65 28.47 -21.17
C PHE A 36 -37.63 27.33 -21.18
N HIS A 37 -37.80 26.40 -22.11
CA HIS A 37 -36.79 25.41 -22.46
C HIS A 37 -35.82 26.02 -23.49
N GLY A 38 -34.51 25.92 -23.26
CA GLY A 38 -33.49 26.56 -24.12
C GLY A 38 -33.28 25.90 -25.49
N GLN A 39 -33.91 24.76 -25.77
CA GLN A 39 -33.86 24.03 -27.05
C GLN A 39 -35.28 23.79 -27.60
N GLU A 40 -35.40 23.65 -28.93
CA GLU A 40 -36.67 23.64 -29.69
C GLU A 40 -37.59 22.43 -29.47
N GLU A 41 -37.19 21.45 -28.66
CA GLU A 41 -38.02 20.26 -28.40
C GLU A 41 -39.04 20.50 -27.27
N LYS A 42 -40.30 20.20 -27.57
CA LYS A 42 -41.43 20.26 -26.63
C LYS A 42 -41.34 19.13 -25.60
N SER A 43 -40.50 19.29 -24.57
CA SER A 43 -40.47 18.38 -23.42
C SER A 43 -41.56 18.75 -22.41
N VAL A 44 -42.34 17.75 -21.97
CA VAL A 44 -43.41 17.93 -20.98
C VAL A 44 -42.84 17.70 -19.58
N ILE A 45 -43.21 18.55 -18.61
CA ILE A 45 -42.79 18.38 -17.22
C ILE A 45 -43.63 17.25 -16.60
N GLN A 46 -42.97 16.17 -16.18
CA GLN A 46 -43.61 15.02 -15.53
C GLN A 46 -43.76 15.21 -14.02
N ASN A 47 -42.74 15.78 -13.38
CA ASN A 47 -42.74 16.03 -11.94
C ASN A 47 -41.91 17.27 -11.62
N PHE A 48 -42.18 17.91 -10.48
CA PHE A 48 -41.43 19.06 -10.02
C PHE A 48 -41.28 19.05 -8.50
N THR A 49 -40.19 19.64 -8.05
CA THR A 49 -39.93 19.89 -6.64
C THR A 49 -39.26 21.26 -6.52
N ALA A 50 -39.48 21.96 -5.42
CA ALA A 50 -38.92 23.28 -5.21
C ALA A 50 -38.17 23.34 -3.90
N SER A 51 -37.04 24.04 -3.91
CA SER A 51 -36.34 24.47 -2.70
C SER A 51 -36.28 26.00 -2.68
N VAL A 52 -36.41 26.58 -1.49
CA VAL A 52 -36.46 28.03 -1.31
C VAL A 52 -35.20 28.48 -0.59
N ASP A 53 -34.39 29.29 -1.26
CA ASP A 53 -33.29 30.04 -0.66
C ASP A 53 -33.72 31.48 -0.35
N ARG A 54 -32.90 32.28 0.34
CA ARG A 54 -33.20 33.66 0.73
C ARG A 54 -33.46 34.59 -0.46
N LYS A 55 -32.88 34.29 -1.64
CA LYS A 55 -32.97 35.16 -2.83
C LYS A 55 -33.79 34.54 -3.98
N PHE A 56 -33.69 33.23 -4.17
CA PHE A 56 -34.27 32.53 -5.30
C PHE A 56 -35.00 31.27 -4.85
N ILE A 57 -35.97 30.86 -5.64
CA ILE A 57 -36.61 29.55 -5.59
C ILE A 57 -35.96 28.71 -6.67
N SER A 58 -35.28 27.64 -6.26
CA SER A 58 -34.78 26.63 -7.18
C SER A 58 -35.90 25.62 -7.44
N LEU A 59 -36.49 25.73 -8.64
CA LEU A 59 -37.50 24.80 -9.13
C LEU A 59 -36.79 23.73 -9.98
N MET A 60 -36.74 22.50 -9.46
CA MET A 60 -36.24 21.35 -10.19
C MET A 60 -37.41 20.60 -10.84
N SER A 61 -37.26 20.25 -12.10
CA SER A 61 -38.31 19.64 -12.92
C SER A 61 -37.76 18.44 -13.68
N LEU A 62 -38.47 17.33 -13.60
CA LEU A 62 -38.18 16.15 -14.40
C LEU A 62 -39.01 16.19 -15.68
N SER A 63 -38.35 16.13 -16.81
CA SER A 63 -38.97 16.21 -18.14
C SER A 63 -39.18 14.81 -18.74
N SER A 64 -40.06 14.74 -19.75
CA SER A 64 -40.35 13.53 -20.53
C SER A 64 -39.15 12.96 -21.30
N ASP A 65 -38.08 13.72 -21.48
CA ASP A 65 -36.82 13.25 -22.06
C ASP A 65 -35.96 12.47 -21.04
N GLY A 66 -36.41 12.36 -19.79
CA GLY A 66 -35.69 11.69 -18.72
C GLY A 66 -34.62 12.56 -18.06
N CYS A 67 -34.54 13.85 -18.40
CA CYS A 67 -33.57 14.78 -17.82
C CYS A 67 -34.17 15.62 -16.69
N VAL A 68 -33.34 15.99 -15.72
CA VAL A 68 -33.69 16.92 -14.64
C VAL A 68 -33.17 18.30 -15.00
N TYR A 69 -34.06 19.29 -14.93
CA TYR A 69 -33.77 20.70 -15.19
C TYR A 69 -33.98 21.53 -13.94
N GLU A 70 -33.11 22.51 -13.73
CA GLU A 70 -33.24 23.52 -12.69
C GLU A 70 -33.73 24.85 -13.29
N THR A 71 -34.54 25.58 -12.54
CA THR A 71 -35.00 26.93 -12.89
C THR A 71 -34.92 27.80 -11.67
N LEU A 72 -34.14 28.88 -11.76
CA LEU A 72 -33.97 29.84 -10.66
C LEU A 72 -34.98 30.98 -10.78
N ILE A 73 -35.98 30.98 -9.92
CA ILE A 73 -37.05 32.00 -9.94
C ILE A 73 -36.80 33.02 -8.82
N PRO A 74 -36.70 34.32 -9.11
CA PRO A 74 -36.51 35.33 -8.06
C PRO A 74 -37.76 35.45 -7.18
N ILE A 75 -37.58 35.50 -5.85
CA ILE A 75 -38.70 35.64 -4.91
C ILE A 75 -39.36 37.03 -5.01
N HIS A 76 -38.54 38.04 -5.29
CA HIS A 76 -38.97 39.43 -5.46
C HIS A 76 -38.71 39.83 -6.92
N PRO A 77 -39.73 39.79 -7.78
CA PRO A 77 -39.59 40.25 -9.16
C PRO A 77 -39.28 41.74 -9.20
N ARG A 78 -38.56 42.17 -10.25
CA ARG A 78 -38.34 43.60 -10.53
C ARG A 78 -39.64 44.32 -10.90
N ASP A 79 -40.54 43.61 -11.58
CA ASP A 79 -41.89 44.06 -11.92
C ASP A 79 -42.89 42.90 -11.72
N PRO A 80 -43.82 42.98 -10.76
CA PRO A 80 -44.76 41.89 -10.45
C PRO A 80 -45.90 41.75 -11.47
N ASP A 81 -46.20 42.79 -12.26
CA ASP A 81 -47.34 42.79 -13.19
C ASP A 81 -46.96 42.26 -14.58
N GLU A 82 -45.66 42.26 -14.93
CA GLU A 82 -45.16 41.67 -16.17
C GLU A 82 -44.88 40.16 -16.05
N ASN A 83 -45.26 39.42 -17.11
CA ASN A 83 -44.95 38.00 -17.24
C ASN A 83 -43.46 37.81 -17.57
N GLN A 84 -42.67 37.44 -16.56
CA GLN A 84 -41.22 37.27 -16.70
C GLN A 84 -40.87 35.90 -17.32
N ARG A 85 -39.79 35.87 -18.09
CA ARG A 85 -39.28 34.64 -18.72
C ARG A 85 -38.13 34.10 -17.90
N VAL A 86 -38.18 32.80 -17.53
CA VAL A 86 -37.09 32.14 -16.81
C VAL A 86 -36.64 30.92 -17.61
N VAL A 87 -35.33 30.75 -17.72
CA VAL A 87 -34.71 29.68 -18.51
C VAL A 87 -34.47 28.45 -17.65
N ARG A 88 -34.79 27.27 -18.19
CA ARG A 88 -34.50 25.97 -17.61
C ARG A 88 -33.07 25.54 -17.97
N SER A 89 -32.19 25.36 -16.99
CA SER A 89 -30.84 24.81 -17.17
C SER A 89 -30.84 23.30 -16.95
N LEU A 90 -30.13 22.55 -17.79
CA LEU A 90 -29.96 21.10 -17.62
C LEU A 90 -29.10 20.83 -16.39
N LEU A 91 -29.60 20.03 -15.44
CA LEU A 91 -28.91 19.64 -14.21
C LEU A 91 -28.38 18.21 -14.28
N LEU A 92 -29.22 17.26 -14.67
CA LEU A 92 -28.86 15.85 -14.84
C LEU A 92 -29.42 15.31 -16.15
N LYS A 93 -28.61 14.54 -16.87
CA LYS A 93 -28.98 13.95 -18.16
C LYS A 93 -29.35 12.47 -17.99
N THR A 94 -30.44 12.03 -18.62
CA THR A 94 -30.81 10.60 -18.74
C THR A 94 -30.97 9.89 -17.38
N VAL A 95 -31.66 10.51 -16.44
CA VAL A 95 -31.91 9.97 -15.10
C VAL A 95 -32.96 8.85 -15.12
N VAL A 96 -33.96 8.98 -15.99
CA VAL A 96 -35.09 8.04 -16.13
C VAL A 96 -35.28 7.71 -17.61
N ALA A 97 -35.80 6.52 -17.92
CA ALA A 97 -36.24 6.18 -19.26
C ALA A 97 -37.36 7.13 -19.75
N GLY A 98 -37.12 7.88 -20.84
CA GLY A 98 -38.06 8.88 -21.39
C GLY A 98 -39.45 8.34 -21.82
N ASN A 99 -39.63 7.01 -21.79
CA ASN A 99 -40.89 6.35 -22.11
C ASN A 99 -41.74 6.04 -20.87
N ALA A 100 -41.29 6.43 -19.66
CA ALA A 100 -42.01 6.15 -18.41
C ALA A 100 -43.33 6.95 -18.36
N ARG A 101 -44.46 6.26 -18.58
CA ARG A 101 -45.79 6.87 -18.70
C ARG A 101 -46.54 7.03 -17.37
N SER A 102 -46.01 6.53 -16.26
CA SER A 102 -46.59 6.70 -14.92
C SER A 102 -45.61 6.23 -13.84
N GLY A 103 -45.55 6.91 -12.70
CA GLY A 103 -44.78 6.43 -11.53
C GLY A 103 -43.48 7.18 -11.22
N VAL A 104 -43.21 8.32 -11.87
CA VAL A 104 -41.93 9.02 -11.70
C VAL A 104 -42.03 10.14 -10.68
N ALA A 105 -41.16 10.14 -9.67
CA ALA A 105 -41.11 11.17 -8.63
C ALA A 105 -39.72 11.79 -8.51
N LEU A 106 -39.68 13.08 -8.18
CA LEU A 106 -38.46 13.84 -7.95
C LEU A 106 -38.59 14.56 -6.60
N THR A 107 -37.57 14.47 -5.76
CA THR A 107 -37.55 15.11 -4.44
C THR A 107 -36.15 15.64 -4.13
N VAL A 108 -36.06 16.89 -3.66
CA VAL A 108 -34.80 17.48 -3.18
C VAL A 108 -34.53 16.98 -1.76
N LEU A 109 -33.37 16.36 -1.54
CA LEU A 109 -32.97 15.88 -0.21
C LEU A 109 -32.19 16.94 0.56
N ASP A 110 -31.26 17.61 -0.12
CA ASP A 110 -30.46 18.72 0.40
C ASP A 110 -30.02 19.66 -0.74
N GLN A 111 -28.97 20.46 -0.53
CA GLN A 111 -28.47 21.41 -1.54
C GLN A 111 -27.87 20.74 -2.78
N ASP A 112 -27.28 19.56 -2.61
CA ASP A 112 -26.50 18.87 -3.64
C ASP A 112 -27.06 17.48 -4.01
N HIS A 113 -28.11 17.01 -3.35
CA HIS A 113 -28.66 15.66 -3.55
C HIS A 113 -30.14 15.69 -3.89
N VAL A 114 -30.50 14.86 -4.87
CA VAL A 114 -31.88 14.64 -5.29
C VAL A 114 -32.20 13.15 -5.32
N ALA A 115 -33.38 12.80 -4.83
CA ALA A 115 -33.93 11.45 -4.98
C ALA A 115 -34.86 11.43 -6.19
N VAL A 116 -34.66 10.43 -7.04
CA VAL A 116 -35.45 10.18 -8.24
C VAL A 116 -36.00 8.77 -8.17
N LEU A 117 -37.32 8.66 -8.22
CA LEU A 117 -38.05 7.42 -8.32
C LEU A 117 -38.46 7.22 -9.78
N GLY A 118 -38.03 6.13 -10.41
CA GLY A 118 -38.39 5.81 -11.78
C GLY A 118 -37.52 4.70 -12.37
N PRO A 119 -37.86 4.18 -13.56
CA PRO A 119 -37.02 3.19 -14.24
C PRO A 119 -35.74 3.86 -14.79
N PRO A 120 -34.54 3.50 -14.31
CA PRO A 120 -33.29 4.06 -14.82
C PRO A 120 -32.95 3.43 -16.17
N LEU A 121 -32.25 4.14 -17.06
CA LEU A 121 -31.74 3.54 -18.29
C LEU A 121 -30.55 2.61 -17.96
N PRO A 122 -30.49 1.32 -18.40
CA PRO A 122 -31.36 0.57 -19.32
C PRO A 122 -32.36 -0.38 -18.62
N ALA A 123 -32.54 -0.27 -17.30
CA ALA A 123 -33.35 -1.19 -16.52
C ALA A 123 -34.86 -0.96 -16.73
N SER A 124 -35.61 -2.05 -16.88
CA SER A 124 -37.08 -2.00 -17.02
C SER A 124 -37.82 -1.92 -15.68
N LYS A 125 -37.12 -2.10 -14.55
CA LYS A 125 -37.71 -2.06 -13.22
C LYS A 125 -37.60 -0.67 -12.61
N GLU A 126 -38.58 -0.31 -11.81
CA GLU A 126 -38.59 0.95 -11.07
C GLU A 126 -37.51 0.93 -9.98
N CYS A 127 -36.73 1.99 -9.88
CA CYS A 127 -35.69 2.16 -8.88
C CYS A 127 -35.87 3.46 -8.12
N LEU A 128 -35.52 3.45 -6.84
CA LEU A 128 -35.24 4.66 -6.09
C LEU A 128 -33.74 4.94 -6.21
N SER A 129 -33.38 6.09 -6.76
CA SER A 129 -32.00 6.50 -6.99
C SER A 129 -31.71 7.84 -6.33
N ILE A 130 -30.53 7.99 -5.73
CA ILE A 130 -30.05 9.25 -5.16
C ILE A 130 -28.89 9.74 -6.02
N TRP A 131 -29.03 10.96 -6.51
CA TRP A 131 -28.09 11.62 -7.40
C TRP A 131 -27.46 12.82 -6.72
N ASN A 132 -26.16 12.98 -6.94
CA ASN A 132 -25.44 14.18 -6.61
C ASN A 132 -25.51 15.16 -7.78
N THR A 133 -26.13 16.32 -7.58
CA THR A 133 -26.32 17.35 -8.60
C THR A 133 -25.05 18.14 -8.89
N LYS A 134 -24.16 18.30 -7.88
CA LYS A 134 -22.91 19.05 -8.00
C LYS A 134 -21.89 18.36 -8.91
N PHE A 135 -21.77 17.04 -8.80
CA PHE A 135 -20.87 16.22 -9.61
C PHE A 135 -21.59 15.43 -10.72
N GLN A 136 -22.92 15.51 -10.79
CA GLN A 136 -23.75 14.77 -11.75
C GLN A 136 -23.54 13.25 -11.69
N THR A 137 -23.38 12.71 -10.48
CA THR A 137 -23.08 11.30 -10.25
C THR A 137 -24.22 10.59 -9.53
N LEU A 138 -24.46 9.32 -9.90
CA LEU A 138 -25.35 8.44 -9.16
C LEU A 138 -24.62 7.93 -7.91
N GLN A 139 -25.15 8.21 -6.72
CA GLN A 139 -24.55 7.73 -5.46
C GLN A 139 -25.04 6.34 -5.10
N THR A 140 -26.34 6.13 -5.17
CA THR A 140 -26.95 4.84 -4.87
C THR A 140 -28.25 4.65 -5.64
N SER A 141 -28.57 3.40 -5.93
CA SER A 141 -29.81 3.01 -6.59
C SER A 141 -30.28 1.69 -6.00
N ARG A 142 -31.58 1.62 -5.72
CA ARG A 142 -32.22 0.43 -5.19
C ARG A 142 -33.39 0.04 -6.08
N GLU A 143 -33.31 -1.17 -6.64
CA GLU A 143 -34.44 -1.76 -7.38
C GLU A 143 -35.61 -2.01 -6.43
N LEU A 144 -36.81 -1.66 -6.88
CA LEU A 144 -38.04 -1.89 -6.16
C LEU A 144 -38.72 -3.14 -6.76
N PRO A 145 -39.06 -4.14 -5.95
CA PRO A 145 -39.57 -5.42 -6.45
C PRO A 145 -41.00 -5.34 -7.00
N GLN A 146 -41.72 -4.25 -6.75
CA GLN A 146 -43.12 -4.06 -7.11
C GLN A 146 -43.34 -2.60 -7.57
N GLY A 147 -44.30 -2.35 -8.48
CA GLY A 147 -44.50 -1.03 -9.11
C GLY A 147 -45.09 0.03 -8.17
N THR A 148 -44.71 1.29 -8.34
CA THR A 148 -44.91 2.37 -7.37
C THR A 148 -46.10 3.28 -7.69
N SER A 149 -46.51 4.06 -6.69
CA SER A 149 -47.55 5.09 -6.82
C SER A 149 -47.09 6.39 -7.50
N GLY A 150 -45.79 6.52 -7.83
CA GLY A 150 -45.23 7.75 -8.39
C GLY A 150 -45.17 8.94 -7.41
N GLN A 151 -45.25 8.67 -6.11
CA GLN A 151 -45.12 9.68 -5.06
C GLN A 151 -43.98 9.31 -4.11
N LEU A 152 -43.14 10.30 -3.83
CA LEU A 152 -42.00 10.21 -2.94
C LEU A 152 -42.04 11.41 -1.99
N TRP A 153 -41.92 11.15 -0.70
CA TRP A 153 -41.85 12.19 0.33
C TRP A 153 -40.62 11.98 1.18
N TYR A 154 -40.16 13.04 1.84
CA TYR A 154 -39.08 12.96 2.81
C TYR A 154 -39.49 13.67 4.11
N PHE A 155 -39.02 13.14 5.23
CA PHE A 155 -39.08 13.81 6.51
C PHE A 155 -37.87 13.43 7.35
N GLY A 156 -37.05 14.43 7.71
CA GLY A 156 -35.75 14.19 8.31
C GLY A 156 -34.86 13.36 7.38
N GLU A 157 -34.24 12.32 7.92
CA GLU A 157 -33.36 11.37 7.20
C GLU A 157 -34.12 10.15 6.66
N ASN A 158 -35.43 10.27 6.44
CA ASN A 158 -36.26 9.16 5.97
C ASN A 158 -37.04 9.53 4.71
N LEU A 159 -36.97 8.65 3.71
CA LEU A 159 -37.79 8.67 2.52
C LEU A 159 -39.01 7.78 2.71
N PHE A 160 -40.17 8.27 2.29
CA PHE A 160 -41.45 7.60 2.37
C PHE A 160 -41.98 7.39 0.96
N MET A 161 -42.39 6.17 0.67
CA MET A 161 -42.99 5.83 -0.61
C MET A 161 -44.17 4.87 -0.42
N LEU A 162 -45.24 5.10 -1.17
CA LEU A 162 -46.40 4.22 -1.18
C LEU A 162 -46.24 3.15 -2.25
N HIS A 163 -46.36 1.90 -1.83
CA HIS A 163 -46.31 0.73 -2.66
C HIS A 163 -47.57 -0.12 -2.41
N GLY A 164 -48.55 -0.05 -3.31
CA GLY A 164 -49.83 -0.77 -3.15
C GLY A 164 -50.54 -0.45 -1.84
N LYS A 165 -50.53 -1.39 -0.89
CA LYS A 165 -51.11 -1.24 0.47
C LYS A 165 -50.09 -0.93 1.56
N PHE A 166 -48.81 -0.82 1.21
CA PHE A 166 -47.71 -0.63 2.14
C PHE A 166 -47.10 0.75 2.03
N LEU A 167 -46.70 1.31 3.17
CA LEU A 167 -45.85 2.49 3.26
C LEU A 167 -44.44 2.01 3.58
N THR A 168 -43.50 2.23 2.66
CA THR A 168 -42.08 1.88 2.87
C THR A 168 -41.34 3.09 3.37
N VAL A 169 -40.59 2.90 4.47
CA VAL A 169 -39.68 3.91 5.04
C VAL A 169 -38.26 3.50 4.73
N ILE A 170 -37.51 4.39 4.08
CA ILE A 170 -36.13 4.16 3.66
C ILE A 170 -35.25 5.23 4.34
N PRO A 171 -34.48 4.85 5.37
CA PRO A 171 -33.51 5.78 5.95
C PRO A 171 -32.42 6.07 4.92
N TYR A 172 -32.01 7.33 4.83
CA TYR A 172 -30.93 7.77 3.96
C TYR A 172 -30.00 8.70 4.71
N LYS A 173 -28.71 8.65 4.36
CA LYS A 173 -27.70 9.57 4.85
C LYS A 173 -26.92 10.08 3.66
N CYS A 174 -27.03 11.38 3.40
CA CYS A 174 -26.28 12.05 2.35
C CYS A 174 -25.05 12.71 2.97
N GLU A 175 -23.86 12.24 2.58
CA GLU A 175 -22.61 12.89 2.97
C GLU A 175 -22.42 14.19 2.18
N VAL A 176 -21.63 15.12 2.71
CA VAL A 176 -21.33 16.38 2.02
C VAL A 176 -20.63 16.08 0.69
N SER A 177 -21.12 16.69 -0.39
CA SER A 177 -20.58 16.50 -1.74
C SER A 177 -19.12 16.93 -1.82
N SER A 178 -18.23 15.94 -1.90
CA SER A 178 -16.79 16.14 -2.07
C SER A 178 -16.30 15.42 -3.34
N LEU A 179 -15.25 15.98 -3.95
CA LEU A 179 -14.58 15.35 -5.09
C LEU A 179 -14.00 13.97 -4.69
N ALA A 180 -13.51 13.84 -3.45
CA ALA A 180 -13.04 12.56 -2.92
C ALA A 180 -14.17 11.52 -2.88
N GLY A 181 -15.38 11.90 -2.49
CA GLY A 181 -16.56 11.03 -2.52
C GLY A 181 -16.93 10.61 -3.93
N ALA A 182 -17.01 11.57 -4.86
CA ALA A 182 -17.33 11.31 -6.27
C ALA A 182 -16.30 10.40 -6.97
N LEU A 183 -15.03 10.46 -6.57
CA LEU A 183 -13.93 9.62 -7.10
C LEU A 183 -13.78 8.28 -6.35
N GLY A 184 -14.61 7.99 -5.35
CA GLY A 184 -14.49 6.77 -4.54
C GLY A 184 -13.25 6.74 -3.62
N LYS A 185 -12.62 7.89 -3.37
CA LYS A 185 -11.43 8.05 -2.53
C LYS A 185 -11.74 8.51 -1.11
N LEU A 186 -13.01 8.78 -0.81
CA LEU A 186 -13.42 9.19 0.53
C LEU A 186 -13.33 7.99 1.47
N LYS A 187 -12.36 8.03 2.38
CA LYS A 187 -12.26 7.04 3.46
C LYS A 187 -13.51 7.15 4.32
N HIS A 188 -14.34 6.12 4.29
CA HIS A 188 -15.48 6.03 5.19
C HIS A 188 -14.91 5.87 6.59
N SER A 189 -15.15 6.85 7.47
CA SER A 189 -14.91 6.64 8.90
C SER A 189 -15.79 5.45 9.30
N GLN A 190 -15.17 4.34 9.69
CA GLN A 190 -15.89 3.17 10.15
C GLN A 190 -16.90 3.61 11.22
N ASP A 191 -18.17 3.28 11.02
CA ASP A 191 -19.18 3.44 12.06
C ASP A 191 -18.72 2.60 13.28
N PRO A 192 -18.78 3.13 14.52
CA PRO A 192 -18.27 2.46 15.72
C PRO A 192 -19.01 1.14 16.09
N GLY A 193 -19.87 0.61 15.22
CA GLY A 193 -20.64 -0.62 15.43
C GLY A 193 -20.40 -1.74 14.39
N THR A 194 -19.50 -1.57 13.41
CA THR A 194 -19.21 -2.65 12.46
C THR A 194 -17.99 -3.41 12.93
N HIS A 195 -18.17 -4.68 13.32
CA HIS A 195 -17.09 -5.58 13.73
C HIS A 195 -15.90 -5.46 12.78
N THR A 196 -14.74 -5.15 13.36
CA THR A 196 -13.44 -5.12 12.70
C THR A 196 -13.24 -6.43 11.96
N VAL A 197 -13.21 -6.36 10.63
CA VAL A 197 -12.66 -7.44 9.81
C VAL A 197 -11.23 -7.67 10.33
N PRO A 198 -10.80 -8.92 10.62
CA PRO A 198 -9.47 -9.12 11.14
C PRO A 198 -8.46 -8.54 10.14
N HIS A 199 -7.59 -7.66 10.64
CA HIS A 199 -6.54 -6.96 9.88
C HIS A 199 -5.43 -7.89 9.36
N PHE A 200 -5.66 -9.21 9.36
CA PHE A 200 -4.63 -10.20 9.14
C PHE A 200 -4.64 -10.76 7.73
N VAL A 201 -3.44 -10.84 7.15
CA VAL A 201 -3.15 -11.58 5.92
C VAL A 201 -2.48 -12.89 6.33
N ASN A 202 -3.11 -14.03 6.05
CA ASN A 202 -2.50 -15.32 6.32
C ASN A 202 -1.38 -15.61 5.31
N TRP A 203 -0.14 -15.37 5.74
CA TRP A 203 1.08 -15.58 4.95
C TRP A 203 1.39 -17.06 4.66
N GLU A 204 0.78 -18.04 5.34
CA GLU A 204 1.00 -19.46 5.03
C GLU A 204 0.34 -19.87 3.70
N THR A 205 -0.71 -19.15 3.26
CA THR A 205 -1.38 -19.45 1.99
C THR A 205 -0.60 -19.00 0.75
N SER A 206 0.42 -18.15 0.89
CA SER A 206 1.23 -17.67 -0.24
C SER A 206 2.46 -18.55 -0.54
N ARG A 207 2.89 -19.40 0.41
CA ARG A 207 4.06 -20.28 0.24
C ARG A 207 3.83 -21.47 -0.72
N GLY A 208 2.61 -21.65 -1.23
CA GLY A 208 2.21 -22.75 -2.12
C GLY A 208 2.36 -22.50 -3.63
N CYS A 209 2.72 -21.29 -4.07
CA CYS A 209 2.92 -21.00 -5.50
C CYS A 209 4.35 -21.31 -5.94
N GLY A 210 4.66 -22.59 -6.10
CA GLY A 210 5.82 -23.02 -6.88
C GLY A 210 5.65 -22.64 -8.36
N PHE A 211 6.73 -22.14 -8.97
CA PHE A 211 6.83 -21.87 -10.41
C PHE A 211 6.46 -23.14 -11.21
N GLY A 212 5.26 -23.16 -11.76
CA GLY A 212 4.74 -24.18 -12.66
C GLY A 212 3.96 -23.52 -13.80
N SER A 213 4.45 -23.73 -15.01
CA SER A 213 3.92 -23.24 -16.28
C SER A 213 2.43 -23.56 -16.52
N GLN A 214 1.72 -22.57 -17.08
CA GLN A 214 0.52 -22.61 -17.94
C GLN A 214 -0.68 -23.50 -17.55
N ASN A 215 -1.83 -22.86 -17.28
CA ASN A 215 -2.93 -22.75 -18.25
C ASN A 215 -4.15 -22.06 -17.64
N SER A 216 -4.79 -21.23 -18.46
CA SER A 216 -6.05 -20.55 -18.19
C SER A 216 -7.21 -21.55 -18.08
N GLU A 217 -7.87 -21.64 -16.93
CA GLU A 217 -9.30 -21.96 -16.88
C GLU A 217 -10.03 -21.09 -15.87
N GLN A 218 -11.08 -20.43 -16.37
CA GLN A 218 -12.01 -19.59 -15.63
C GLN A 218 -12.74 -20.41 -14.55
N SER A 219 -12.41 -20.18 -13.28
CA SER A 219 -13.24 -20.68 -12.18
C SER A 219 -14.40 -19.71 -11.91
N LYS A 220 -15.60 -20.14 -12.30
CA LYS A 220 -16.89 -19.50 -12.03
C LYS A 220 -17.08 -19.37 -10.51
N ARG A 221 -17.20 -18.13 -10.03
CA ARG A 221 -17.55 -17.79 -8.64
C ARG A 221 -18.92 -18.37 -8.27
N ILE A 222 -18.93 -19.43 -7.48
CA ILE A 222 -20.06 -19.80 -6.64
C ILE A 222 -19.69 -19.39 -5.21
N LEU A 223 -20.28 -18.29 -4.74
CA LEU A 223 -20.27 -17.87 -3.34
C LEU A 223 -21.02 -18.91 -2.49
N ARG A 224 -20.33 -19.98 -2.09
CA ARG A 224 -20.80 -20.81 -0.97
C ARG A 224 -20.48 -20.08 0.32
N ARG A 225 -21.54 -19.57 0.94
CA ARG A 225 -21.58 -19.04 2.31
C ARG A 225 -20.89 -20.06 3.24
N ARG A 226 -19.63 -19.79 3.61
CA ARG A 226 -18.92 -20.59 4.62
C ARG A 226 -19.65 -20.34 5.94
N LYS A 227 -20.20 -21.41 6.52
CA LYS A 227 -20.80 -21.41 7.84
C LYS A 227 -19.69 -21.01 8.83
N ILE A 228 -19.85 -19.86 9.48
CA ILE A 228 -18.97 -19.46 10.59
C ILE A 228 -19.32 -20.42 11.73
N GLU A 229 -18.53 -21.47 11.89
CA GLU A 229 -18.46 -22.17 13.16
C GLU A 229 -17.74 -21.22 14.12
N VAL A 230 -18.40 -20.87 15.21
CA VAL A 230 -17.82 -20.10 16.30
C VAL A 230 -16.77 -21.01 16.93
N ASN A 231 -15.50 -20.85 16.54
CA ASN A 231 -14.39 -21.52 17.20
C ASN A 231 -14.30 -20.97 18.62
N VAL A 232 -14.70 -21.80 19.59
CA VAL A 232 -14.49 -21.52 21.01
C VAL A 232 -12.98 -21.62 21.25
N PRO A 233 -12.33 -20.58 21.82
CA PRO A 233 -10.91 -20.64 22.11
C PRO A 233 -10.61 -21.81 23.07
N PRO A 234 -9.46 -22.48 22.93
CA PRO A 234 -9.14 -23.63 23.77
C PRO A 234 -9.05 -23.21 25.25
N PRO A 235 -9.49 -24.04 26.20
CA PRO A 235 -9.52 -23.70 27.64
C PRO A 235 -8.13 -23.35 28.21
N ALA A 236 -7.06 -23.89 27.62
CA ALA A 236 -5.68 -23.56 27.97
C ALA A 236 -5.32 -22.08 27.68
N PHE A 237 -5.96 -21.44 26.69
CA PHE A 237 -5.75 -20.03 26.37
C PHE A 237 -6.41 -19.10 27.39
N GLU A 238 -7.65 -19.39 27.81
CA GLU A 238 -8.33 -18.58 28.84
C GLU A 238 -7.58 -18.63 30.18
N GLN A 239 -7.03 -19.80 30.54
CA GLN A 239 -6.20 -19.96 31.71
C GLN A 239 -4.91 -19.12 31.62
N LEU A 240 -4.19 -19.18 30.49
CA LEU A 240 -2.99 -18.40 30.25
C LEU A 240 -3.25 -16.88 30.29
N LEU A 241 -4.33 -16.39 29.68
CA LEU A 241 -4.70 -14.98 29.73
C LEU A 241 -4.99 -14.50 31.16
N SER A 242 -5.59 -15.35 32.00
CA SER A 242 -5.83 -15.01 33.40
C SER A 242 -4.54 -14.91 34.22
N THR A 243 -3.57 -15.78 33.94
CA THR A 243 -2.23 -15.80 34.54
C THR A 243 -1.43 -14.57 34.13
N ILE A 244 -1.47 -14.19 32.84
CA ILE A 244 -0.79 -13.00 32.32
C ILE A 244 -1.19 -11.72 33.05
N LYS A 245 -2.44 -11.60 33.52
CA LYS A 245 -2.93 -10.39 34.19
C LYS A 245 -2.48 -10.22 35.63
N LYS A 246 -2.03 -11.28 36.31
CA LYS A 246 -1.86 -11.27 37.79
C LYS A 246 -0.58 -11.92 38.30
N ASP A 247 -0.04 -12.89 37.59
CA ASP A 247 1.03 -13.75 38.12
C ASP A 247 2.44 -13.24 37.76
N SER A 248 3.46 -13.91 38.30
CA SER A 248 4.87 -13.55 38.08
C SER A 248 5.38 -13.99 36.70
N GLU A 249 6.48 -13.40 36.21
CA GLU A 249 7.09 -13.76 34.91
C GLU A 249 7.39 -15.26 34.79
N LYS A 250 7.88 -15.88 35.88
CA LYS A 250 8.22 -17.32 35.90
C LYS A 250 6.99 -18.22 35.81
N ASP A 251 5.88 -17.81 36.41
CA ASP A 251 4.63 -18.57 36.34
C ASP A 251 4.02 -18.48 34.94
N ILE A 252 4.14 -17.32 34.29
CA ILE A 252 3.74 -17.09 32.91
C ILE A 252 4.56 -17.97 31.95
N GLU A 253 5.89 -18.04 32.12
CA GLU A 253 6.76 -18.90 31.30
C GLU A 253 6.35 -20.38 31.36
N VAL A 254 6.03 -20.89 32.56
CA VAL A 254 5.63 -22.30 32.75
C VAL A 254 4.31 -22.60 32.07
N GLU A 255 3.31 -21.74 32.21
CA GLU A 255 2.01 -21.91 31.54
C GLU A 255 2.12 -21.73 30.02
N LEU A 256 3.00 -20.84 29.56
CA LEU A 256 3.28 -20.66 28.15
C LEU A 256 3.91 -21.92 27.54
N CYS A 257 4.88 -22.54 28.20
CA CYS A 257 5.45 -23.81 27.75
C CYS A 257 4.40 -24.91 27.66
N LYS A 258 3.47 -25.00 28.62
CA LYS A 258 2.35 -25.96 28.56
C LYS A 258 1.43 -25.68 27.37
N PHE A 259 1.13 -24.41 27.08
CA PHE A 259 0.31 -24.01 25.94
C PHE A 259 0.99 -24.36 24.61
N LEU A 260 2.29 -24.06 24.45
CA LEU A 260 3.06 -24.34 23.24
C LEU A 260 3.24 -25.85 22.97
N ALA A 261 3.14 -26.69 24.00
CA ALA A 261 3.15 -28.15 23.87
C ALA A 261 1.83 -28.74 23.32
N VAL A 262 0.73 -27.96 23.30
CA VAL A 262 -0.57 -28.40 22.76
C VAL A 262 -0.51 -28.44 21.23
N LYS A 263 -1.26 -29.37 20.62
CA LYS A 263 -1.31 -29.55 19.17
C LYS A 263 -1.76 -28.26 18.46
N ARG A 264 -0.96 -27.79 17.49
CA ARG A 264 -1.24 -26.59 16.69
C ARG A 264 -2.59 -26.70 15.96
N THR A 265 -3.48 -25.76 16.24
CA THR A 265 -4.77 -25.56 15.56
C THR A 265 -4.62 -24.54 14.42
N PRO A 266 -5.53 -24.49 13.44
CA PRO A 266 -5.45 -23.49 12.36
C PRO A 266 -5.51 -22.03 12.87
N ASP A 267 -6.16 -21.79 14.02
CA ASP A 267 -6.22 -20.47 14.66
C ASP A 267 -5.03 -20.17 15.58
N PHE A 268 -3.98 -21.01 15.56
CA PHE A 268 -2.83 -20.84 16.44
C PHE A 268 -2.13 -19.49 16.25
N HIS A 269 -2.10 -18.95 15.02
CA HIS A 269 -1.51 -17.64 14.73
C HIS A 269 -2.21 -16.48 15.45
N THR A 270 -3.54 -16.47 15.45
CA THR A 270 -4.31 -15.40 16.10
C THR A 270 -4.19 -15.51 17.61
N ILE A 271 -4.27 -16.74 18.14
CA ILE A 271 -4.14 -16.98 19.58
C ILE A 271 -2.77 -16.53 20.10
N VAL A 272 -1.69 -16.86 19.38
CA VAL A 272 -0.33 -16.43 19.75
C VAL A 272 -0.18 -14.90 19.63
N GLY A 273 -0.73 -14.28 18.59
CA GLY A 273 -0.78 -12.82 18.47
C GLY A 273 -1.52 -12.15 19.65
N ASP A 274 -2.68 -12.67 20.03
CA ASP A 274 -3.47 -12.18 21.17
C ASP A 274 -2.71 -12.30 22.50
N ILE A 275 -1.96 -13.40 22.71
CA ILE A 275 -1.08 -13.56 23.89
C ILE A 275 -0.03 -12.46 23.92
N VAL A 276 0.64 -12.19 22.80
CA VAL A 276 1.66 -11.13 22.72
C VAL A 276 1.03 -9.76 22.99
N LEU A 277 -0.14 -9.48 22.41
CA LEU A 277 -0.85 -8.21 22.65
C LEU A 277 -1.24 -8.03 24.12
N GLU A 278 -1.66 -9.09 24.82
CA GLU A 278 -1.96 -9.01 26.24
C GLU A 278 -0.70 -8.84 27.10
N LEU A 279 0.40 -9.52 26.77
CA LEU A 279 1.71 -9.32 27.43
C LEU A 279 2.22 -7.89 27.27
N LEU A 280 2.12 -7.35 26.05
CA LEU A 280 2.46 -5.96 25.75
C LEU A 280 1.51 -4.98 26.44
N GLY A 281 0.21 -5.29 26.46
CA GLY A 281 -0.79 -4.55 27.21
C GLY A 281 -0.43 -4.42 28.69
N ARG A 282 0.00 -5.53 29.32
CA ARG A 282 0.50 -5.48 30.70
C ARG A 282 1.77 -4.64 30.83
N HIS A 283 2.75 -4.75 29.92
CA HIS A 283 3.93 -3.88 29.94
C HIS A 283 3.57 -2.39 29.83
N THR A 284 2.55 -2.01 29.04
CA THR A 284 2.10 -0.61 28.97
C THR A 284 1.51 -0.11 30.29
N THR A 285 0.85 -0.99 31.06
CA THR A 285 0.34 -0.65 32.39
C THR A 285 1.40 -0.72 33.49
N GLU A 286 2.41 -1.60 33.34
CA GLU A 286 3.48 -1.87 34.29
C GLU A 286 4.85 -1.81 33.56
N PRO A 287 5.47 -0.63 33.39
CA PRO A 287 6.70 -0.47 32.60
C PRO A 287 7.94 -1.24 33.09
N SER A 288 7.90 -1.73 34.33
CA SER A 288 8.91 -2.60 34.94
C SER A 288 8.77 -4.06 34.55
N PHE A 289 7.61 -4.48 34.05
CA PHE A 289 7.30 -5.86 33.67
C PHE A 289 7.59 -6.08 32.19
N TYR A 290 8.76 -6.63 31.86
CA TYR A 290 9.17 -6.96 30.49
C TYR A 290 9.45 -8.47 30.39
N PRO A 291 8.47 -9.29 29.95
CA PRO A 291 8.57 -10.75 29.98
C PRO A 291 9.42 -11.28 28.82
N ARG A 292 10.72 -11.02 28.88
CA ARG A 292 11.66 -11.18 27.77
C ARG A 292 11.69 -12.61 27.24
N ASN A 293 11.85 -13.60 28.11
CA ASN A 293 11.98 -15.00 27.69
C ASN A 293 10.67 -15.53 27.08
N SER A 294 9.53 -15.13 27.65
CA SER A 294 8.21 -15.48 27.12
C SER A 294 8.02 -14.94 25.70
N LEU A 295 8.38 -13.68 25.46
CA LEU A 295 8.30 -13.07 24.13
C LEU A 295 9.25 -13.74 23.14
N MET A 296 10.48 -14.07 23.57
CA MET A 296 11.46 -14.78 22.74
C MET A 296 10.96 -16.17 22.32
N GLN A 297 10.38 -16.94 23.25
CA GLN A 297 9.78 -18.25 22.96
C GLN A 297 8.61 -18.14 21.98
N LEU A 298 7.79 -17.08 22.10
CA LEU A 298 6.67 -16.84 21.19
C LEU A 298 7.14 -16.50 19.78
N ILE A 299 8.19 -15.68 19.63
CA ILE A 299 8.78 -15.36 18.32
C ILE A 299 9.27 -16.66 17.68
N GLN A 300 10.08 -17.46 18.38
CA GLN A 300 10.64 -18.74 17.91
C GLN A 300 9.61 -19.77 17.41
N THR A 301 8.32 -19.58 17.66
CA THR A 301 7.28 -20.41 17.03
C THR A 301 7.20 -20.24 15.51
N HIS A 302 7.79 -19.19 14.93
CA HIS A 302 7.76 -18.80 13.51
C HIS A 302 6.34 -18.52 12.96
N VAL A 303 5.40 -18.24 13.84
CA VAL A 303 3.96 -18.08 13.55
C VAL A 303 3.56 -16.61 13.55
N LEU A 304 4.38 -15.74 14.16
CA LEU A 304 4.13 -14.31 14.34
C LEU A 304 4.55 -13.46 13.14
N SER A 305 3.91 -12.30 13.03
CA SER A 305 4.19 -11.26 12.04
C SER A 305 4.06 -9.89 12.71
N TYR A 306 4.62 -8.84 12.10
CA TYR A 306 4.53 -7.48 12.63
C TYR A 306 3.06 -7.03 12.75
N SER A 307 2.24 -7.36 11.75
CA SER A 307 0.80 -7.05 11.76
C SER A 307 -0.01 -7.71 12.88
N LEU A 308 0.44 -8.87 13.39
CA LEU A 308 -0.23 -9.58 14.48
C LEU A 308 0.14 -9.04 15.87
N CYS A 309 1.33 -8.44 16.00
CA CYS A 309 1.82 -7.90 17.26
C CYS A 309 2.38 -6.48 17.09
N PRO A 310 1.56 -5.51 16.62
CA PRO A 310 1.98 -4.13 16.51
C PRO A 310 2.44 -3.62 17.89
N GLY A 311 3.62 -3.00 17.93
CA GLY A 311 4.23 -2.49 19.16
C GLY A 311 5.31 -3.39 19.78
N LEU A 312 5.40 -4.68 19.42
CA LEU A 312 6.46 -5.55 19.96
C LEU A 312 7.86 -5.01 19.65
N MET A 313 8.11 -4.71 18.37
CA MET A 313 9.39 -4.15 17.94
C MET A 313 9.60 -2.71 18.46
N GLU A 314 8.54 -1.93 18.65
CA GLU A 314 8.64 -0.57 19.23
C GLU A 314 9.13 -0.64 20.68
N VAL A 315 8.56 -1.53 21.49
CA VAL A 315 9.01 -1.78 22.87
C VAL A 315 10.44 -2.32 22.89
N ALA A 316 10.80 -3.23 21.97
CA ALA A 316 12.15 -3.75 21.87
C ALA A 316 13.18 -2.67 21.47
N LEU A 317 12.79 -1.71 20.60
CA LEU A 317 13.60 -0.53 20.26
C LEU A 317 13.79 0.38 21.48
N GLU A 318 12.73 0.65 22.26
CA GLU A 318 12.80 1.48 23.47
C GLU A 318 13.70 0.87 24.55
N LYS A 319 13.63 -0.46 24.74
CA LYS A 319 14.47 -1.20 25.70
C LYS A 319 15.85 -1.51 25.16
N THR A 320 16.13 -1.19 23.90
CA THR A 320 17.37 -1.56 23.19
C THR A 320 17.68 -3.06 23.24
N ASP A 321 16.64 -3.90 23.17
CA ASP A 321 16.79 -5.37 23.20
C ASP A 321 17.18 -5.90 21.81
N VAL A 322 18.47 -5.87 21.55
CA VAL A 322 19.09 -6.19 20.27
C VAL A 322 18.77 -7.62 19.80
N GLN A 323 18.74 -8.58 20.71
CA GLN A 323 18.47 -9.98 20.38
C GLN A 323 17.03 -10.18 19.92
N MET A 324 16.07 -9.53 20.60
CA MET A 324 14.65 -9.58 20.20
C MET A 324 14.46 -8.93 18.82
N LEU A 325 15.11 -7.78 18.58
CA LEU A 325 15.07 -7.10 17.28
C LEU A 325 15.66 -7.98 16.17
N GLN A 326 16.80 -8.64 16.42
CA GLN A 326 17.42 -9.56 15.46
C GLN A 326 16.48 -10.72 15.09
N LEU A 327 15.84 -11.35 16.09
CA LEU A 327 14.90 -12.44 15.84
C LEU A 327 13.65 -11.96 15.09
N CYS A 328 13.11 -10.80 15.43
CA CYS A 328 11.97 -10.23 14.69
C CYS A 328 12.35 -9.97 13.23
N LEU A 329 13.50 -9.36 12.96
CA LEU A 329 14.01 -9.10 11.60
C LEU A 329 14.19 -10.38 10.77
N GLN A 330 14.58 -11.48 11.39
CA GLN A 330 14.76 -12.76 10.71
C GLN A 330 13.45 -13.50 10.44
N GLN A 331 12.44 -13.32 11.28
CA GLN A 331 11.24 -14.16 11.27
C GLN A 331 9.99 -13.46 10.74
N PHE A 332 9.86 -12.13 10.92
CA PHE A 332 8.65 -11.41 10.52
C PHE A 332 8.70 -11.06 9.02
N PRO A 333 7.67 -11.41 8.24
CA PRO A 333 7.66 -11.19 6.80
C PRO A 333 7.26 -9.76 6.39
N ASP A 334 6.67 -8.98 7.29
CA ASP A 334 5.91 -7.76 7.00
C ASP A 334 6.33 -6.56 7.86
N ILE A 335 7.62 -6.45 8.16
CA ILE A 335 8.19 -5.34 8.95
C ILE A 335 8.17 -4.04 8.14
N PRO A 336 7.60 -2.94 8.66
CA PRO A 336 7.65 -1.64 8.00
C PRO A 336 9.07 -1.10 7.88
N GLU A 337 9.37 -0.43 6.77
CA GLU A 337 10.70 0.14 6.50
C GLU A 337 11.13 1.19 7.53
N SER A 338 10.17 1.88 8.14
CA SER A 338 10.43 2.82 9.25
C SER A 338 11.05 2.12 10.46
N ILE A 339 10.57 0.93 10.80
CA ILE A 339 11.06 0.10 11.91
C ILE A 339 12.40 -0.51 11.55
N THR A 340 12.56 -1.03 10.33
CA THR A 340 13.85 -1.54 9.83
C THR A 340 14.95 -0.47 9.91
N CYS A 341 14.65 0.77 9.50
CA CYS A 341 15.57 1.90 9.63
C CYS A 341 15.84 2.29 11.09
N ALA A 342 14.86 2.17 11.99
CA ALA A 342 15.06 2.40 13.41
C ALA A 342 16.02 1.35 14.01
N CYS A 343 15.86 0.07 13.66
CA CYS A 343 16.80 -1.00 14.02
C CYS A 343 18.21 -0.69 13.51
N LEU A 344 18.35 -0.26 12.24
CA LEU A 344 19.63 0.12 11.65
C LEU A 344 20.34 1.22 12.46
N LYS A 345 19.61 2.26 12.84
CA LYS A 345 20.14 3.36 13.64
C LYS A 345 20.64 2.87 14.99
N ILE A 346 19.86 2.03 15.69
CA ILE A 346 20.26 1.48 16.99
C ILE A 346 21.50 0.59 16.84
N PHE A 347 21.52 -0.35 15.89
CA PHE A 347 22.65 -1.26 15.69
C PHE A 347 23.97 -0.55 15.34
N LEU A 348 23.89 0.58 14.62
CA LEU A 348 25.04 1.42 14.32
C LEU A 348 25.46 2.32 15.50
N SER A 349 24.56 2.64 16.43
CA SER A 349 24.82 3.53 17.57
C SER A 349 25.35 2.81 18.81
N ILE A 350 25.08 1.51 18.96
CA ILE A 350 25.47 0.72 20.14
C ILE A 350 26.99 0.60 20.23
N SER A 351 27.57 0.75 21.43
CA SER A 351 29.01 0.61 21.67
C SER A 351 29.48 -0.85 21.62
N ASP A 352 30.73 -1.08 21.22
CA ASP A 352 31.30 -2.42 21.10
C ASP A 352 31.32 -3.19 22.45
N ASP A 353 31.52 -2.48 23.56
CA ASP A 353 31.54 -3.06 24.92
C ASP A 353 30.19 -3.69 25.30
N SER A 354 29.08 -3.01 24.99
CA SER A 354 27.73 -3.50 25.30
C SER A 354 27.31 -4.69 24.41
N LEU A 355 27.87 -4.80 23.20
CA LEU A 355 27.63 -5.95 22.33
C LEU A 355 28.31 -7.21 22.85
N GLN A 356 29.47 -7.12 23.49
CA GLN A 356 30.18 -8.29 24.02
C GLN A 356 29.36 -9.07 25.04
N GLU A 357 28.54 -8.39 25.85
CA GLU A 357 27.69 -9.01 26.87
C GLU A 357 26.39 -9.60 26.32
N THR A 358 25.98 -9.24 25.09
CA THR A 358 24.68 -9.65 24.52
C THR A 358 24.78 -10.96 23.73
N GLU A 359 23.82 -11.88 23.92
CA GLU A 359 23.68 -13.08 23.08
C GLU A 359 23.10 -12.69 21.71
N ILE A 360 23.88 -12.85 20.65
CA ILE A 360 23.51 -12.50 19.27
C ILE A 360 23.74 -13.73 18.39
N ASN A 361 22.78 -14.04 17.52
CA ASN A 361 22.93 -15.14 16.56
C ASN A 361 24.00 -14.74 15.52
N MET A 362 25.11 -15.48 15.45
CA MET A 362 26.23 -15.23 14.54
C MET A 362 26.21 -16.08 13.25
N GLU A 363 25.16 -16.87 12.99
CA GLU A 363 25.08 -17.78 11.83
C GLU A 363 25.30 -17.09 10.46
N SER A 364 25.05 -15.79 10.37
CA SER A 364 25.23 -14.97 9.16
C SER A 364 26.64 -14.36 9.02
N VAL A 365 27.56 -14.62 9.95
CA VAL A 365 28.92 -14.10 9.94
C VAL A 365 29.89 -15.25 9.71
N SER A 366 30.75 -15.13 8.70
CA SER A 366 31.90 -16.02 8.56
C SER A 366 32.93 -15.71 9.65
N ASP A 367 33.39 -16.73 10.35
CA ASP A 367 34.52 -16.60 11.26
C ASP A 367 35.76 -16.13 10.48
N CYS A 368 36.15 -14.88 10.67
CA CYS A 368 37.50 -14.38 10.36
C CYS A 368 38.51 -14.88 11.40
N SER A 369 38.58 -16.20 11.62
CA SER A 369 39.70 -16.82 12.32
C SER A 369 40.54 -17.58 11.31
N ASP A 370 41.77 -17.11 11.09
CA ASP A 370 42.79 -17.82 10.33
C ASP A 370 42.86 -19.28 10.78
N PRO A 371 42.67 -20.28 9.89
CA PRO A 371 43.05 -21.63 10.23
C PRO A 371 44.57 -21.67 10.30
N VAL A 372 45.05 -22.06 11.47
CA VAL A 372 46.44 -22.33 11.81
C VAL A 372 47.13 -23.12 10.70
N GLN A 373 48.27 -22.58 10.29
CA GLN A 373 49.25 -23.12 9.38
C GLN A 373 49.52 -24.62 9.54
N GLU A 374 48.97 -25.43 8.64
CA GLU A 374 49.57 -26.71 8.24
C GLU A 374 50.32 -26.49 6.92
N LYS A 375 51.64 -26.59 7.00
CA LYS A 375 52.54 -26.59 5.85
C LYS A 375 52.26 -27.82 5.00
N MET A 376 51.78 -27.64 3.78
CA MET A 376 52.10 -28.54 2.68
C MET A 376 52.30 -27.72 1.41
N ASP A 377 53.48 -27.87 0.81
CA ASP A 377 53.91 -27.21 -0.40
C ASP A 377 52.97 -27.55 -1.57
N GLU A 378 52.17 -26.60 -2.03
CA GLU A 378 51.59 -26.63 -3.38
C GLU A 378 51.73 -25.24 -4.03
N GLN A 379 52.30 -25.27 -5.23
CA GLN A 379 52.65 -24.12 -6.05
C GLN A 379 51.39 -23.31 -6.38
N THR A 380 51.25 -22.12 -5.81
CA THR A 380 50.27 -21.13 -6.26
C THR A 380 50.72 -20.54 -7.60
N GLU A 381 50.28 -21.17 -8.71
CA GLU A 381 50.06 -20.44 -9.95
C GLU A 381 48.94 -19.43 -9.70
N ILE A 382 49.33 -18.15 -9.58
CA ILE A 382 48.42 -17.03 -9.64
C ILE A 382 47.84 -17.02 -11.06
N LEU A 383 46.63 -17.57 -11.24
CA LEU A 383 45.84 -17.34 -12.44
C LEU A 383 45.39 -15.87 -12.45
N GLN A 384 46.29 -15.01 -12.93
CA GLN A 384 45.92 -13.70 -13.45
C GLN A 384 44.88 -13.92 -14.55
N ASN A 385 43.65 -13.45 -14.35
CA ASN A 385 42.77 -13.16 -15.47
C ASN A 385 43.53 -12.18 -16.37
N GLY A 386 43.89 -12.64 -17.57
CA GLY A 386 44.81 -11.96 -18.46
C GLY A 386 44.32 -10.59 -18.91
N PHE A 387 44.69 -9.55 -18.16
CA PHE A 387 44.67 -8.15 -18.57
C PHE A 387 45.77 -7.40 -17.82
N ASN A 388 46.90 -7.17 -18.52
CA ASN A 388 47.86 -6.14 -18.12
C ASN A 388 47.34 -4.81 -18.67
N ALA A 389 47.03 -3.88 -17.78
CA ALA A 389 46.63 -2.53 -18.13
C ALA A 389 47.86 -1.66 -18.37
N ASP A 390 48.62 -1.97 -19.42
CA ASP A 390 49.55 -1.02 -20.01
C ASP A 390 49.01 -0.60 -21.37
N GLU A 391 48.96 0.72 -21.57
CA GLU A 391 48.64 1.45 -22.80
C GLU A 391 47.14 1.67 -23.14
N GLN A 392 46.54 2.72 -22.57
CA GLN A 392 46.03 3.85 -23.36
C GLN A 392 45.66 5.07 -22.51
N ASN A 393 46.30 6.18 -22.86
CA ASN A 393 46.32 7.49 -22.20
C ASN A 393 44.94 8.10 -21.88
N CYS A 394 44.79 8.56 -20.63
CA CYS A 394 44.06 9.79 -20.33
C CYS A 394 44.92 10.64 -19.40
N ASP A 395 45.80 11.42 -20.01
CA ASP A 395 46.51 12.52 -19.36
C ASP A 395 45.51 13.59 -18.92
N SER A 396 45.36 13.77 -17.62
CA SER A 396 45.48 15.06 -16.93
C SER A 396 44.82 15.00 -15.54
N CYS A 397 45.54 14.47 -14.56
CA CYS A 397 45.41 14.89 -13.15
C CYS A 397 46.57 14.42 -12.25
N ASP A 398 47.57 13.70 -12.76
CA ASP A 398 48.75 13.29 -11.97
C ASP A 398 49.93 14.24 -12.20
N ARG A 399 49.82 15.47 -11.68
CA ARG A 399 51.02 16.31 -11.55
C ARG A 399 50.93 17.23 -10.35
N LYS A 400 51.08 16.64 -9.17
CA LYS A 400 51.85 17.14 -8.00
C LYS A 400 51.44 16.35 -6.76
N LEU A 401 52.33 15.47 -6.31
CA LEU A 401 52.70 15.23 -4.91
C LEU A 401 53.66 14.02 -4.84
N ASN A 402 54.86 14.19 -5.43
CA ASN A 402 55.99 13.33 -5.13
C ASN A 402 56.65 13.84 -3.85
N GLN A 403 56.22 13.32 -2.70
CA GLN A 403 57.08 13.16 -1.51
C GLN A 403 56.78 11.77 -0.93
N LYS A 404 57.83 10.94 -0.84
CA LYS A 404 57.80 9.60 -0.24
C LYS A 404 57.22 9.64 1.18
N PRO A 405 56.60 8.54 1.62
CA PRO A 405 57.01 7.95 2.88
C PRO A 405 57.49 6.51 2.71
N GLN A 406 58.55 6.18 3.46
CA GLN A 406 58.94 4.83 3.84
C GLN A 406 57.92 4.24 4.83
N ASP A 407 57.84 2.91 4.83
CA ASP A 407 57.26 2.03 5.85
C ASP A 407 55.77 2.16 6.20
N ALA A 408 54.95 1.24 5.68
CA ALA A 408 53.94 0.53 6.47
C ALA A 408 53.35 -0.65 5.67
N ALA A 409 53.23 -1.77 6.37
CA ALA A 409 52.74 -3.09 5.97
C ALA A 409 51.51 -3.13 5.04
N GLU A 410 51.41 -4.23 4.30
CA GLU A 410 50.18 -4.78 3.72
C GLU A 410 49.00 -4.56 4.70
N GLU A 411 48.09 -3.63 4.37
CA GLU A 411 46.83 -3.45 5.10
C GLU A 411 45.95 -4.67 4.81
N THR A 412 46.11 -5.69 5.63
CA THR A 412 45.11 -6.73 5.85
C THR A 412 43.77 -6.04 6.12
N THR A 413 42.82 -6.22 5.22
CA THR A 413 41.47 -5.65 5.29
C THR A 413 40.72 -6.27 6.46
N SER A 414 40.96 -5.76 7.66
CA SER A 414 40.19 -6.10 8.86
C SER A 414 38.76 -5.59 8.73
N CYS A 415 37.80 -6.34 9.29
CA CYS A 415 36.39 -5.96 9.24
C CYS A 415 36.20 -4.62 9.97
N PRO A 416 35.51 -3.63 9.37
CA PRO A 416 35.31 -2.31 9.99
C PRO A 416 34.37 -2.34 11.20
N VAL A 417 33.72 -3.48 11.47
CA VAL A 417 32.79 -3.67 12.58
C VAL A 417 33.06 -4.99 13.29
N VAL A 418 32.75 -5.05 14.58
CA VAL A 418 32.86 -6.27 15.41
C VAL A 418 31.88 -7.35 14.89
N PRO A 419 32.22 -8.66 14.94
CA PRO A 419 31.37 -9.74 14.41
C PRO A 419 29.90 -9.71 14.90
N LYS A 420 29.67 -9.33 16.16
CA LYS A 420 28.31 -9.16 16.69
C LYS A 420 27.52 -8.07 15.96
N ARG A 421 28.13 -6.91 15.70
CA ARG A 421 27.50 -5.84 14.92
C ARG A 421 27.28 -6.28 13.47
N ALA A 422 28.24 -6.99 12.87
CA ALA A 422 28.10 -7.57 11.53
C ALA A 422 26.86 -8.46 11.41
N ALA A 423 26.61 -9.34 12.40
CA ALA A 423 25.44 -10.21 12.40
C ALA A 423 24.11 -9.43 12.40
N LEU A 424 24.04 -8.33 13.16
CA LEU A 424 22.86 -7.47 13.24
C LEU A 424 22.63 -6.70 11.94
N LEU A 425 23.70 -6.17 11.35
CA LEU A 425 23.63 -5.48 10.06
C LEU A 425 23.22 -6.46 8.95
N ASN A 426 23.72 -7.69 8.98
CA ASN A 426 23.30 -8.73 8.05
C ASN A 426 21.81 -9.06 8.21
N ALA A 427 21.26 -9.09 9.43
CA ALA A 427 19.82 -9.28 9.62
C ALA A 427 18.99 -8.19 8.91
N ILE A 428 19.49 -6.96 8.85
CA ILE A 428 18.84 -5.86 8.11
C ILE A 428 18.94 -6.09 6.59
N LEU A 429 20.09 -6.54 6.09
CA LEU A 429 20.26 -6.84 4.66
C LEU A 429 19.31 -7.95 4.16
N HIS A 430 18.93 -8.87 5.04
CA HIS A 430 17.98 -9.93 4.73
C HIS A 430 16.51 -9.48 4.82
N SER A 431 16.22 -8.33 5.43
CA SER A 431 14.85 -7.85 5.55
C SER A 431 14.26 -7.47 4.18
N ALA A 432 12.98 -7.77 3.98
CA ALA A 432 12.26 -7.35 2.79
C ALA A 432 11.98 -5.84 2.86
N TYR A 433 12.14 -5.13 1.74
CA TYR A 433 11.90 -3.70 1.68
C TYR A 433 11.33 -3.28 0.33
N SER A 434 10.65 -2.14 0.33
CA SER A 434 10.34 -1.38 -0.88
C SER A 434 11.16 -0.10 -0.90
N GLU A 435 11.91 0.12 -1.98
CA GLU A 435 12.75 1.31 -2.18
C GLU A 435 11.98 2.63 -1.95
N MET A 436 10.75 2.73 -2.47
CA MET A 436 9.92 3.93 -2.35
C MET A 436 9.62 4.30 -0.89
N PHE A 437 9.48 3.30 -0.01
CA PHE A 437 9.16 3.51 1.41
C PHE A 437 10.43 3.56 2.29
N LEU A 438 11.51 2.90 1.88
CA LEU A 438 12.78 2.89 2.62
C LEU A 438 13.56 4.21 2.48
N LEU A 439 13.64 4.75 1.26
CA LEU A 439 14.46 5.93 0.94
C LEU A 439 14.18 7.15 1.83
N PRO A 440 12.93 7.54 2.13
CA PRO A 440 12.65 8.65 3.04
C PRO A 440 13.27 8.46 4.43
N HIS A 441 13.24 7.23 4.96
CA HIS A 441 13.74 6.93 6.30
C HIS A 441 15.27 6.81 6.38
N LEU A 442 15.93 6.43 5.28
CA LEU A 442 17.40 6.39 5.19
C LEU A 442 18.05 7.78 5.23
N LYS A 443 17.33 8.83 4.83
CA LYS A 443 17.80 10.23 4.90
C LYS A 443 17.97 10.74 6.32
N ASP A 444 17.26 10.13 7.27
CA ASP A 444 17.28 10.51 8.68
C ASP A 444 18.44 9.84 9.45
N ILE A 445 19.32 9.10 8.78
CA ILE A 445 20.47 8.41 9.40
C ILE A 445 21.64 9.40 9.52
N PRO A 446 22.32 9.49 10.68
CA PRO A 446 23.50 10.34 10.84
C PRO A 446 24.62 10.00 9.84
N ALA A 447 25.27 11.04 9.32
CA ALA A 447 26.37 10.96 8.36
C ALA A 447 27.49 9.96 8.74
N GLN A 448 27.84 9.91 10.03
CA GLN A 448 28.86 9.00 10.56
C GLN A 448 28.42 7.53 10.44
N HIS A 449 27.16 7.23 10.78
CA HIS A 449 26.58 5.89 10.66
C HIS A 449 26.43 5.47 9.19
N VAL A 450 26.06 6.40 8.30
CA VAL A 450 26.02 6.13 6.85
C VAL A 450 27.41 5.76 6.34
N THR A 451 28.44 6.50 6.73
CA THR A 451 29.82 6.22 6.30
C THR A 451 30.31 4.87 6.82
N LEU A 452 30.09 4.56 8.10
CA LEU A 452 30.46 3.27 8.69
C LEU A 452 29.73 2.10 8.00
N PHE A 453 28.43 2.25 7.75
CA PHE A 453 27.66 1.20 7.09
C PHE A 453 28.10 1.00 5.64
N LEU A 454 28.40 2.08 4.91
CA LEU A 454 28.92 2.01 3.55
C LEU A 454 30.32 1.35 3.50
N GLN A 455 31.19 1.61 4.49
CA GLN A 455 32.47 0.93 4.64
C GLN A 455 32.28 -0.57 4.88
N TYR A 456 31.33 -0.95 5.73
CA TYR A 456 30.99 -2.34 5.99
C TYR A 456 30.46 -3.06 4.74
N LEU A 457 29.55 -2.43 3.99
CA LEU A 457 29.03 -3.00 2.74
C LEU A 457 30.14 -3.15 1.69
N TYR A 458 31.04 -2.18 1.59
CA TYR A 458 32.21 -2.29 0.72
C TYR A 458 33.16 -3.41 1.15
N PHE A 459 33.36 -3.62 2.46
CA PHE A 459 34.12 -4.75 2.98
C PHE A 459 33.46 -6.09 2.61
N LEU A 460 32.14 -6.24 2.81
CA LEU A 460 31.41 -7.44 2.40
C LEU A 460 31.52 -7.70 0.91
N TYR A 461 31.40 -6.64 0.10
CA TYR A 461 31.57 -6.69 -1.34
C TYR A 461 32.96 -7.23 -1.73
N LEU A 462 34.04 -6.70 -1.14
CA LEU A 462 35.40 -7.17 -1.41
C LEU A 462 35.56 -8.66 -1.06
N LYS A 463 35.03 -9.08 0.09
CA LYS A 463 35.04 -10.48 0.52
C LYS A 463 34.24 -11.40 -0.41
N CYS A 464 33.12 -10.93 -0.99
CA CYS A 464 32.42 -11.68 -2.04
C CYS A 464 33.30 -11.85 -3.28
N SER A 465 34.01 -10.79 -3.68
CA SER A 465 34.78 -10.75 -4.92
C SER A 465 36.09 -11.55 -4.89
N GLU A 466 36.63 -11.84 -3.71
CA GLU A 466 37.80 -12.71 -3.51
C GLU A 466 37.50 -14.17 -3.88
N ASN A 467 36.24 -14.61 -3.77
CA ASN A 467 35.83 -15.98 -4.05
C ASN A 467 35.36 -16.15 -5.50
N ALA A 468 35.83 -17.22 -6.18
CA ALA A 468 35.42 -17.53 -7.56
C ALA A 468 33.90 -17.75 -7.72
N THR A 469 33.22 -18.16 -6.65
CA THR A 469 31.76 -18.37 -6.62
C THR A 469 30.98 -17.09 -6.34
N MET A 470 31.64 -15.95 -6.06
CA MET A 470 31.01 -14.67 -5.70
C MET A 470 30.03 -14.78 -4.51
N THR A 471 30.32 -15.69 -3.57
CA THR A 471 29.52 -15.94 -2.36
C THR A 471 30.39 -15.82 -1.11
N LEU A 472 29.79 -15.34 -0.03
CA LEU A 472 30.47 -15.27 1.27
C LEU A 472 30.40 -16.63 1.99
N PRO A 473 31.38 -16.95 2.84
CA PRO A 473 31.26 -18.08 3.76
C PRO A 473 30.21 -17.80 4.86
N GLY A 474 29.49 -18.82 5.31
CA GLY A 474 28.46 -18.72 6.37
C GLY A 474 27.21 -19.58 6.07
N LEU A 475 26.34 -19.77 7.07
CA LEU A 475 25.09 -20.53 6.90
C LEU A 475 24.06 -19.74 6.06
N HIS A 476 23.97 -18.43 6.32
CA HIS A 476 23.08 -17.50 5.60
C HIS A 476 23.73 -16.12 5.42
N PRO A 477 24.70 -15.98 4.50
CA PRO A 477 25.32 -14.70 4.24
C PRO A 477 24.48 -13.81 3.29
N PRO A 478 24.62 -12.47 3.37
CA PRO A 478 24.03 -11.57 2.39
C PRO A 478 24.54 -11.85 0.98
N THR A 479 23.64 -11.79 0.00
CA THR A 479 23.99 -11.97 -1.41
C THR A 479 24.66 -10.72 -1.98
N LEU A 480 25.45 -10.88 -3.05
CA LEU A 480 26.06 -9.75 -3.75
C LEU A 480 25.03 -8.72 -4.21
N ASN A 481 23.88 -9.17 -4.70
CA ASN A 481 22.80 -8.28 -5.13
C ASN A 481 22.26 -7.44 -3.97
N GLN A 482 21.98 -8.06 -2.82
CA GLN A 482 21.54 -7.32 -1.62
C GLN A 482 22.59 -6.29 -1.20
N ILE A 483 23.88 -6.64 -1.20
CA ILE A 483 24.95 -5.70 -0.86
C ILE A 483 24.97 -4.51 -1.83
N MET A 484 24.90 -4.78 -3.14
CA MET A 484 24.92 -3.72 -4.16
C MET A 484 23.67 -2.85 -4.11
N ASP A 485 22.49 -3.43 -3.93
CA ASP A 485 21.23 -2.70 -3.81
C ASP A 485 21.27 -1.74 -2.61
N TRP A 486 21.75 -2.21 -1.45
CA TRP A 486 21.91 -1.38 -0.25
C TRP A 486 22.98 -0.29 -0.42
N ILE A 487 24.07 -0.54 -1.15
CA ILE A 487 25.05 0.51 -1.51
C ILE A 487 24.37 1.59 -2.35
N CYS A 488 23.61 1.22 -3.38
CA CYS A 488 22.86 2.15 -4.24
C CYS A 488 21.86 2.97 -3.42
N LEU A 489 21.03 2.31 -2.59
CA LEU A 489 20.01 2.97 -1.76
C LEU A 489 20.60 3.99 -0.80
N LEU A 490 21.73 3.66 -0.14
CA LEU A 490 22.40 4.59 0.77
C LEU A 490 22.99 5.79 0.04
N LEU A 491 23.58 5.58 -1.15
CA LEU A 491 24.08 6.65 -1.99
C LEU A 491 22.93 7.53 -2.47
N ASP A 492 21.84 6.97 -2.98
CA ASP A 492 20.69 7.74 -3.47
C ASP A 492 20.03 8.57 -2.35
N ALA A 493 19.95 8.03 -1.13
CA ALA A 493 19.40 8.75 0.01
C ALA A 493 20.34 9.86 0.51
N ASN A 494 21.66 9.63 0.57
CA ASN A 494 22.60 10.46 1.32
C ASN A 494 23.75 11.05 0.47
N PHE A 495 23.70 10.99 -0.87
CA PHE A 495 24.80 11.39 -1.76
C PHE A 495 25.41 12.75 -1.43
N THR A 496 24.56 13.78 -1.26
CA THR A 496 25.00 15.15 -0.98
C THR A 496 25.78 15.25 0.33
N VAL A 497 25.36 14.49 1.35
CA VAL A 497 26.04 14.44 2.66
C VAL A 497 27.35 13.66 2.54
N VAL A 498 27.33 12.49 1.90
CA VAL A 498 28.50 11.61 1.75
C VAL A 498 29.62 12.28 0.94
N VAL A 499 29.31 13.02 -0.12
CA VAL A 499 30.31 13.73 -0.94
C VAL A 499 31.02 14.85 -0.17
N MET A 500 30.36 15.44 0.83
CA MET A 500 30.93 16.52 1.65
C MET A 500 31.84 16.00 2.77
N ILE A 501 31.82 14.69 3.05
CA ILE A 501 32.62 14.04 4.10
C ILE A 501 33.98 13.62 3.51
N PRO A 502 35.11 14.14 4.01
CA PRO A 502 36.43 13.84 3.45
C PRO A 502 36.81 12.36 3.60
N GLU A 503 36.36 11.69 4.66
CA GLU A 503 36.60 10.26 4.92
C GLU A 503 35.92 9.37 3.86
N ALA A 504 34.75 9.76 3.38
CA ALA A 504 34.01 9.02 2.37
C ALA A 504 34.58 9.20 0.95
N LYS A 505 35.38 10.24 0.69
CA LYS A 505 35.97 10.50 -0.64
C LYS A 505 36.82 9.33 -1.15
N ARG A 506 37.62 8.70 -0.27
CA ARG A 506 38.43 7.52 -0.65
C ARG A 506 37.53 6.34 -1.02
N LEU A 507 36.50 6.09 -0.22
CA LEU A 507 35.53 5.01 -0.45
C LEU A 507 34.76 5.21 -1.76
N LEU A 508 34.28 6.43 -2.03
CA LEU A 508 33.60 6.77 -3.27
C LEU A 508 34.51 6.62 -4.50
N LEU A 509 35.79 7.00 -4.40
CA LEU A 509 36.75 6.79 -5.48
C LEU A 509 37.00 5.30 -5.75
N SER A 510 37.07 4.47 -4.71
CA SER A 510 37.19 3.02 -4.85
C SER A 510 35.95 2.41 -5.51
N LEU A 511 34.75 2.78 -5.05
CA LEU A 511 33.47 2.37 -5.67
C LEU A 511 33.38 2.82 -7.13
N TYR A 512 33.79 4.04 -7.46
CA TYR A 512 33.79 4.55 -8.83
C TYR A 512 34.75 3.77 -9.74
N LYS A 513 36.01 3.57 -9.31
CA LYS A 513 36.99 2.77 -10.06
C LYS A 513 36.47 1.35 -10.29
N PHE A 514 35.83 0.78 -9.28
CA PHE A 514 35.23 -0.53 -9.36
C PHE A 514 34.08 -0.60 -10.37
N VAL A 515 33.09 0.29 -10.27
CA VAL A 515 31.95 0.35 -11.23
C VAL A 515 32.47 0.52 -12.65
N LYS A 516 33.50 1.34 -12.86
CA LYS A 516 34.16 1.48 -14.16
C LYS A 516 34.77 0.16 -14.66
N SER A 517 35.42 -0.60 -13.78
CA SER A 517 35.94 -1.94 -14.10
C SER A 517 34.82 -2.92 -14.45
N GLN A 518 33.72 -2.94 -13.68
CA GLN A 518 32.56 -3.80 -13.97
C GLN A 518 31.89 -3.47 -15.30
N ILE A 519 31.72 -2.18 -15.62
CA ILE A 519 31.17 -1.75 -16.91
C ILE A 519 32.07 -2.25 -18.06
N CYS A 520 33.40 -2.19 -17.88
CA CYS A 520 34.35 -2.71 -18.85
C CYS A 520 34.18 -4.24 -19.01
N ILE A 521 34.12 -4.99 -17.92
CA ILE A 521 33.91 -6.45 -17.94
C ILE A 521 32.58 -6.80 -18.63
N CYS A 522 31.47 -6.16 -18.26
CA CYS A 522 30.18 -6.37 -18.90
C CYS A 522 30.22 -6.03 -20.40
N SER A 523 30.96 -4.98 -20.79
CA SER A 523 31.11 -4.63 -22.20
C SER A 523 31.90 -5.68 -22.98
N GLU A 524 32.95 -6.29 -22.39
CA GLU A 524 33.70 -7.39 -23.02
C GLU A 524 32.87 -8.67 -23.06
N LEU A 525 32.12 -8.99 -21.99
CA LEU A 525 31.20 -10.14 -21.98
C LEU A 525 30.11 -10.01 -23.04
N ASN A 526 29.57 -8.80 -23.25
CA ASN A 526 28.60 -8.54 -24.31
C ASN A 526 29.19 -8.77 -25.71
N LYS A 527 30.49 -8.51 -25.93
CA LYS A 527 31.16 -8.84 -27.20
C LYS A 527 31.24 -10.36 -27.41
N ILE A 528 31.46 -11.12 -26.34
CA ILE A 528 31.55 -12.59 -26.38
C ILE A 528 30.16 -13.23 -26.53
N GLU A 529 29.09 -12.60 -26.04
CA GLU A 529 27.71 -13.11 -26.14
C GLU A 529 27.32 -13.41 -27.59
N VAL A 530 27.68 -12.53 -28.53
CA VAL A 530 27.39 -12.71 -29.96
C VAL A 530 28.09 -13.96 -30.51
N SER A 531 29.37 -14.14 -30.20
CA SER A 531 30.13 -15.33 -30.59
C SER A 531 29.59 -16.60 -29.95
N PHE A 532 29.12 -16.53 -28.70
CA PHE A 532 28.52 -17.67 -28.01
C PHE A 532 27.18 -18.07 -28.64
N ARG A 533 26.36 -17.08 -29.03
CA ARG A 533 25.09 -17.30 -29.75
C ARG A 533 25.33 -17.92 -31.12
N GLU A 534 26.36 -17.50 -31.83
CA GLU A 534 26.78 -18.11 -33.10
C GLU A 534 27.30 -19.54 -32.92
N LEU A 535 28.12 -19.80 -31.89
CA LEU A 535 28.56 -21.15 -31.55
C LEU A 535 27.39 -22.07 -31.18
N GLN A 536 26.41 -21.56 -30.42
CA GLN A 536 25.22 -22.31 -30.07
C GLN A 536 24.38 -22.63 -31.32
N LYS A 537 24.27 -21.68 -32.26
CA LYS A 537 23.62 -21.89 -33.56
C LYS A 537 24.36 -22.94 -34.41
N LEU A 538 25.69 -22.85 -34.50
CA LEU A 538 26.52 -23.84 -35.20
C LEU A 538 26.43 -25.23 -34.56
N ASN A 539 26.29 -25.31 -33.24
CA ASN A 539 26.10 -26.59 -32.54
C ASN A 539 24.70 -27.19 -32.80
N GLN A 540 23.66 -26.35 -32.86
CA GLN A 540 22.31 -26.77 -33.28
C GLN A 540 22.29 -27.22 -34.75
N GLU A 541 23.01 -26.53 -35.64
CA GLU A 541 23.17 -26.91 -37.05
C GLU A 541 23.99 -28.20 -37.22
N LYS A 542 25.01 -28.44 -36.38
CA LYS A 542 25.75 -29.72 -36.34
C LYS A 542 24.86 -30.91 -35.97
N ASN A 543 23.93 -30.72 -35.03
CA ASN A 543 22.95 -31.76 -34.68
C ASN A 543 21.90 -31.99 -35.78
N ASN A 544 21.79 -31.08 -36.75
CA ASN A 544 20.92 -31.20 -37.93
C ASN A 544 21.66 -31.60 -39.22
N ARG A 545 22.98 -31.83 -39.17
CA ARG A 545 23.73 -32.36 -40.34
C ARG A 545 23.44 -33.85 -40.49
N GLU A 546 22.81 -34.22 -41.60
CA GLU A 546 22.71 -35.62 -42.04
C GLU A 546 24.12 -36.23 -42.15
N LEU A 547 24.24 -37.53 -41.84
CA LEU A 547 25.48 -38.29 -41.61
C LEU A 547 26.46 -38.38 -42.79
N TYR A 548 26.18 -37.72 -43.92
CA TYR A 548 27.10 -37.62 -45.05
C TYR A 548 26.87 -36.31 -45.83
N SER A 549 27.96 -35.74 -46.35
CA SER A 549 27.95 -34.65 -47.32
C SER A 549 28.80 -35.05 -48.53
N ILE A 550 28.27 -34.91 -49.74
CA ILE A 550 29.04 -35.10 -50.98
C ILE A 550 29.51 -33.72 -51.42
N GLU A 551 30.80 -33.46 -51.31
CA GLU A 551 31.45 -32.24 -51.79
C GLU A 551 32.14 -32.54 -53.12
N VAL A 552 31.82 -31.77 -54.15
CA VAL A 552 32.46 -31.86 -55.47
C VAL A 552 33.59 -30.84 -55.49
N LEU A 553 34.83 -31.33 -55.50
CA LEU A 553 36.03 -30.52 -55.68
C LEU A 553 36.37 -30.48 -57.17
N GLU A 554 36.24 -29.30 -57.80
CA GLU A 554 36.79 -29.07 -59.12
C GLU A 554 38.31 -28.87 -59.01
N LEU A 555 39.07 -29.85 -59.49
CA LEU A 555 40.52 -29.73 -59.67
C LEU A 555 40.79 -29.03 -61.00
N PHE A 556 41.19 -27.76 -60.94
CA PHE A 556 41.80 -27.03 -62.05
C PHE A 556 43.30 -26.89 -61.84
#